data_AF-A0A4U8TAW1-F1
#
_entry.id   AF-A0A4U8TAW1-F1
#
_cell.length_a   1.000
_cell.length_b   1.000
_cell.length_c   1.000
_cell.angle_alpha   90.00
_cell.angle_beta   90.00
_cell.angle_gamma   90.00
#
_symmetry.space_group_name_H-M   'P 1'
#
loop_
_entity.id
_entity.type
_entity.pdbx_description
1 polymer ?
#
loop_
_entity_poly.entity_id
_entity_poly.type
_entity_poly.pdbx_seq_one_letter_code
_entity_poly.pdbx_strand_id
1 'polypeptide(L)'
;MRMIYVIIGVVFVAVLLIACAFIPAMPADPGSAKVSNMLADKYGGLYIFNKKFYFEILEKEKQRKEYKKNTSTRRDEIGKLRRELYNHILSYDSYFWGGKEGYREERQKRFTDKEWLAWSKQRKKYLSAQIQIRESDLYYYPIINYIKEIGGLDTALKEMDVMLDGLRAQEETDFKFISWFYEKALFNYAKDEIKRRYPDYKEVDEAIPQTLSNGCRYYINEGFVFKKKPEYAYYENKFREYLGAENYDNILKPFLRIDIYYECNGKKIPLAFFIGLQYIMVKYGLFGDEGRGFSIKQEYFVSAGTSRYKTRFFLIDDKFVKFHEINGEYIESKEPENDK
;
A
#
# COMPACT_ATOMS: atom_id res chain seq x y z
N MET A 1 -65.20 -1.84 1.69
CA MET A 1 -64.50 -2.02 2.99
C MET A 1 -63.22 -2.85 2.88
N ARG A 2 -63.21 -4.09 2.37
CA ARG A 2 -61.99 -4.92 2.27
C ARG A 2 -60.80 -4.27 1.54
N MET A 3 -61.04 -3.56 0.44
CA MET A 3 -59.98 -2.91 -0.36
C MET A 3 -59.30 -1.74 0.38
N ILE A 4 -60.05 -1.01 1.21
CA ILE A 4 -59.53 0.12 1.99
C ILE A 4 -58.55 -0.39 3.06
N TYR A 5 -58.87 -1.49 3.74
CA TYR A 5 -57.96 -2.09 4.73
C TYR A 5 -56.67 -2.62 4.10
N VAL A 6 -56.73 -3.13 2.86
CA VAL A 6 -55.52 -3.57 2.13
C VAL A 6 -54.63 -2.38 1.78
N ILE A 7 -55.21 -1.29 1.26
CA ILE A 7 -54.45 -0.07 0.94
C ILE A 7 -53.82 0.52 2.21
N ILE A 8 -54.58 0.61 3.31
CA ILE A 8 -54.07 1.09 4.60
C ILE A 8 -52.92 0.20 5.09
N GLY A 9 -53.05 -1.13 4.98
CA GLY A 9 -51.99 -2.06 5.35
C GLY A 9 -50.70 -1.90 4.54
N VAL A 10 -50.81 -1.73 3.22
CA VAL A 10 -49.65 -1.52 2.34
C VAL A 10 -48.98 -0.18 2.63
N VAL A 11 -49.75 0.89 2.83
CA VAL A 11 -49.20 2.21 3.19
C VAL A 11 -48.53 2.16 4.56
N PHE A 12 -49.11 1.46 5.54
CA PHE A 12 -48.53 1.29 6.86
C PHE A 12 -47.18 0.55 6.81
N VAL A 13 -47.09 -0.54 6.02
CA VAL A 13 -45.82 -1.26 5.82
C VAL A 13 -44.80 -0.39 5.08
N ALA A 14 -45.21 0.35 4.04
CA ALA A 14 -44.32 1.26 3.33
C ALA A 14 -43.78 2.38 4.24
N VAL A 15 -44.63 2.97 5.10
CA VAL A 15 -44.23 3.98 6.08
C VAL A 15 -43.27 3.40 7.13
N LEU A 16 -43.51 2.17 7.62
CA LEU A 16 -42.59 1.49 8.54
C LEU A 16 -41.23 1.19 7.90
N LEU A 17 -41.21 0.77 6.63
CA LEU A 17 -39.97 0.53 5.89
C LEU A 17 -39.19 1.83 5.63
N ILE A 18 -39.89 2.93 5.32
CA ILE A 18 -39.27 4.26 5.17
C ILE A 18 -38.72 4.75 6.52
N ALA A 19 -39.45 4.57 7.62
CA ALA A 19 -38.99 4.96 8.96
C ALA A 19 -37.72 4.21 9.40
N CYS A 20 -37.58 2.94 9.03
CA CYS A 20 -36.36 2.17 9.30
C CYS A 20 -35.14 2.66 8.49
N ALA A 21 -35.35 3.32 7.34
CA ALA A 21 -34.25 3.86 6.52
C ALA A 21 -33.60 5.13 7.13
N PHE A 22 -34.25 5.77 8.11
CA PHE A 22 -33.78 7.01 8.73
C PHE A 22 -33.19 6.84 10.14
N ILE A 23 -32.95 5.61 10.61
CA ILE A 23 -32.27 5.41 11.90
C ILE A 23 -30.82 5.88 11.75
N PRO A 24 -30.40 6.95 12.44
CA PRO A 24 -29.03 7.42 12.37
C PRO A 24 -28.12 6.37 12.99
N ALA A 25 -26.89 6.28 12.49
CA ALA A 25 -25.90 5.44 13.15
C ALA A 25 -25.61 5.97 14.56
N MET A 26 -25.49 5.07 15.52
CA MET A 26 -25.25 5.40 16.93
C MET A 26 -24.03 4.61 17.44
N PRO A 27 -23.33 5.10 18.48
CA PRO A 27 -22.29 4.31 19.11
C PRO A 27 -22.86 2.99 19.66
N ALA A 28 -22.14 1.88 19.46
CA ALA A 28 -22.51 0.58 20.02
C ALA A 28 -22.61 0.63 21.55
N ASP A 29 -21.69 1.38 22.16
CA ASP A 29 -21.69 1.74 23.57
C ASP A 29 -21.37 3.25 23.68
N PRO A 30 -22.38 4.09 24.00
CA PRO A 30 -22.20 5.53 24.16
C PRO A 30 -21.20 5.91 25.25
N GLY A 31 -21.10 5.12 26.32
CA GLY A 31 -20.15 5.36 27.42
C GLY A 31 -18.72 5.17 26.96
N SER A 32 -18.42 4.02 26.34
CA SER A 32 -17.08 3.76 25.77
C SER A 32 -16.69 4.77 24.69
N ALA A 33 -17.64 5.20 23.86
CA ALA A 33 -17.41 6.21 22.83
C ALA A 33 -17.06 7.58 23.43
N LYS A 34 -17.75 7.99 24.49
CA LYS A 34 -17.41 9.23 25.21
C LYS A 34 -16.01 9.16 25.81
N VAL A 35 -15.67 8.05 26.48
CA VAL A 35 -14.33 7.82 27.04
C VAL A 35 -13.25 7.83 25.96
N SER A 36 -13.48 7.15 24.85
CA SER A 36 -12.55 7.11 23.72
C SER A 36 -12.29 8.50 23.14
N ASN A 37 -13.33 9.33 23.00
CA ASN A 37 -13.18 10.70 22.51
C ASN A 37 -12.38 11.58 23.49
N MET A 38 -12.68 11.53 24.80
CA MET A 38 -11.92 12.27 25.80
C MET A 38 -10.43 11.90 25.82
N LEU A 39 -10.13 10.60 25.73
CA LEU A 39 -8.75 10.12 25.66
C LEU A 39 -8.07 10.49 24.34
N ALA A 40 -8.79 10.49 23.23
CA ALA A 40 -8.25 10.91 21.94
C ALA A 40 -7.93 12.41 21.91
N ASP A 41 -8.75 13.25 22.52
CA ASP A 41 -8.48 14.68 22.61
C ASP A 41 -7.28 15.00 23.53
N LYS A 42 -7.11 14.19 24.58
CA LYS A 42 -6.01 14.36 25.53
C LYS A 42 -4.68 13.79 25.00
N TYR A 43 -4.69 12.52 24.59
CA TYR A 43 -3.50 11.71 24.27
C TYR A 43 -3.43 11.24 22.82
N GLY A 44 -4.50 11.39 22.03
CA GLY A 44 -4.50 11.02 20.62
C GLY A 44 -3.67 11.99 19.79
N GLY A 45 -2.92 11.44 18.83
CA GLY A 45 -2.08 12.24 17.94
C GLY A 45 -0.75 11.57 17.61
N LEU A 46 0.15 12.36 17.02
CA LEU A 46 1.45 11.91 16.54
C LEU A 46 2.57 12.31 17.51
N TYR A 47 3.25 11.33 18.08
CA TYR A 47 4.36 11.49 19.02
C TYR A 47 5.69 11.39 18.30
N ILE A 48 6.48 12.46 18.33
CA ILE A 48 7.65 12.68 17.49
C ILE A 48 8.89 12.70 18.37
N PHE A 49 9.75 11.71 18.19
CA PHE A 49 10.99 11.52 18.97
C PHE A 49 12.18 12.27 18.40
N ASN A 50 12.12 12.69 17.14
CA ASN A 50 13.17 13.48 16.51
C ASN A 50 12.57 14.60 15.64
N LYS A 51 12.51 15.81 16.21
CA LYS A 51 11.95 17.01 15.56
C LYS A 51 12.66 17.33 14.24
N LYS A 52 13.99 17.27 14.22
CA LYS A 52 14.81 17.59 13.03
C LYS A 52 14.49 16.67 11.85
N PHE A 53 14.59 15.36 12.04
CA PHE A 53 14.31 14.40 10.98
C PHE A 53 12.83 14.38 10.59
N TYR A 54 11.91 14.64 11.53
CA TYR A 54 10.50 14.77 11.20
C TYR A 54 10.25 15.90 10.19
N PHE A 55 10.78 17.11 10.43
CA PHE A 55 10.61 18.22 9.50
C PHE A 55 11.32 17.99 8.17
N GLU A 56 12.50 17.36 8.19
CA GLU A 56 13.19 16.96 6.96
C GLU A 56 12.32 16.03 6.10
N ILE A 57 11.67 15.04 6.72
CA ILE A 57 10.74 14.13 6.03
C ILE A 57 9.55 14.90 5.47
N LEU A 58 8.94 15.80 6.26
CA LEU A 58 7.80 16.60 5.79
C LEU A 58 8.15 17.45 4.56
N GLU A 59 9.31 18.09 4.57
CA GLU A 59 9.79 18.88 3.44
C GLU A 59 10.02 18.01 2.20
N LYS A 60 10.70 16.87 2.35
CA LYS A 60 10.93 15.92 1.26
C LYS A 60 9.62 15.36 0.71
N GLU A 61 8.66 15.02 1.55
CA GLU A 61 7.36 14.51 1.09
C GLU A 61 6.52 15.59 0.40
N LYS A 62 6.66 16.86 0.79
CA LYS A 62 6.08 17.99 0.04
C LYS A 62 6.69 18.09 -1.36
N GLN A 63 8.03 18.06 -1.47
CA GLN A 63 8.73 18.07 -2.75
C GLN A 63 8.35 16.86 -3.62
N ARG A 64 8.25 15.66 -3.03
CA ARG A 64 7.82 14.43 -3.73
C ARG A 64 6.39 14.54 -4.24
N LYS A 65 5.47 15.10 -3.45
CA LYS A 65 4.08 15.33 -3.86
C LYS A 65 3.98 16.33 -5.00
N GLU A 66 4.74 17.42 -4.93
CA GLU A 66 4.81 18.42 -5.99
C GLU A 66 5.40 17.85 -7.27
N TYR A 67 6.51 17.09 -7.18
CA TYR A 67 7.10 16.41 -8.33
C TYR A 67 6.14 15.41 -8.96
N LYS A 68 5.41 14.61 -8.16
CA LYS A 68 4.36 13.71 -8.67
C LYS A 68 3.26 14.46 -9.41
N LYS A 69 2.85 15.62 -8.91
CA LYS A 69 1.84 16.47 -9.55
C LYS A 69 2.36 17.04 -10.87
N ASN A 70 3.58 17.56 -10.88
CA ASN A 70 4.20 18.17 -12.06
C ASN A 70 4.54 17.15 -13.14
N THR A 71 4.75 15.88 -12.76
CA THR A 71 5.03 14.77 -13.69
C THR A 71 3.82 13.88 -13.96
N SER A 72 2.61 14.24 -13.51
CA SER A 72 1.43 13.36 -13.56
C SER A 72 1.10 12.93 -14.98
N THR A 73 1.04 13.87 -15.93
CA THR A 73 0.73 13.58 -17.33
C THR A 73 1.75 12.62 -17.94
N ARG A 74 3.03 12.87 -17.71
CA ARG A 74 4.11 11.99 -18.21
C ARG A 74 4.06 10.61 -17.55
N ARG A 75 3.74 10.54 -16.26
CA ARG A 75 3.52 9.27 -15.54
C ARG A 75 2.32 8.51 -16.11
N ASP A 76 1.25 9.20 -16.47
CA ASP A 76 0.06 8.58 -17.06
C ASP A 76 0.35 8.03 -18.47
N GLU A 77 1.09 8.78 -19.29
CA GLU A 77 1.59 8.33 -20.60
C GLU A 77 2.49 7.10 -20.47
N ILE A 78 3.45 7.14 -19.53
CA ILE A 78 4.30 6.00 -19.21
C ILE A 78 3.47 4.81 -18.69
N GLY A 79 2.46 5.05 -17.87
CA GLY A 79 1.55 4.04 -17.35
C GLY A 79 0.68 3.43 -18.46
N LYS A 80 0.25 4.20 -19.45
CA LYS A 80 -0.40 3.71 -20.67
C LYS A 80 0.55 2.84 -21.48
N LEU A 81 1.76 3.33 -21.76
CA LEU A 81 2.77 2.57 -22.49
C LEU A 81 3.10 1.24 -21.79
N ARG A 82 3.24 1.24 -20.46
CA ARG A 82 3.41 0.00 -19.68
C ARG A 82 2.21 -0.93 -19.89
N ARG A 83 0.98 -0.44 -19.70
CA ARG A 83 -0.23 -1.26 -19.87
C ARG A 83 -0.41 -1.78 -21.28
N GLU A 84 -0.09 -1.00 -22.31
CA GLU A 84 -0.05 -1.47 -23.70
C GLU A 84 0.94 -2.61 -23.83
N LEU A 85 2.20 -2.40 -23.42
CA LEU A 85 3.24 -3.44 -23.44
C LEU A 85 2.81 -4.70 -22.65
N TYR A 86 2.15 -4.56 -21.50
CA TYR A 86 1.62 -5.66 -20.68
C TYR A 86 0.41 -6.36 -21.31
N ASN A 87 -0.64 -5.65 -21.72
CA ASN A 87 -1.85 -6.22 -22.30
C ASN A 87 -1.59 -6.90 -23.64
N HIS A 88 -0.68 -6.36 -24.45
CA HIS A 88 -0.31 -6.95 -25.73
C HIS A 88 0.45 -8.28 -25.58
N ILE A 89 0.99 -8.56 -24.39
CA ILE A 89 1.59 -9.84 -24.02
C ILE A 89 0.61 -10.70 -23.22
N LEU A 90 -0.21 -10.17 -22.32
CA LEU A 90 -1.23 -10.92 -21.57
C LEU A 90 -2.39 -11.46 -22.45
N SER A 91 -2.54 -11.00 -23.69
CA SER A 91 -3.36 -11.75 -24.67
C SER A 91 -2.78 -13.14 -25.00
N TYR A 92 -1.57 -13.45 -24.54
CA TYR A 92 -1.01 -14.80 -24.42
C TYR A 92 -1.73 -15.64 -23.35
N ASP A 93 -2.23 -15.02 -22.28
CA ASP A 93 -2.99 -15.70 -21.22
C ASP A 93 -4.49 -15.81 -21.55
N SER A 94 -5.07 -14.96 -22.41
CA SER A 94 -6.42 -15.23 -22.93
C SER A 94 -6.47 -16.48 -23.83
N TYR A 95 -5.30 -17.00 -24.23
CA TYR A 95 -5.11 -18.31 -24.85
C TYR A 95 -5.42 -19.46 -23.88
N PHE A 96 -5.33 -19.24 -22.56
CA PHE A 96 -5.77 -20.14 -21.49
C PHE A 96 -7.26 -20.52 -21.64
N TRP A 97 -8.04 -19.72 -22.37
CA TRP A 97 -9.49 -19.89 -22.58
C TRP A 97 -9.92 -20.11 -24.04
N GLY A 98 -8.99 -20.37 -24.98
CA GLY A 98 -9.29 -21.07 -26.25
C GLY A 98 -9.15 -20.30 -27.56
N GLY A 99 -8.02 -20.46 -28.27
CA GLY A 99 -7.94 -20.20 -29.71
C GLY A 99 -6.52 -20.27 -30.29
N LYS A 100 -6.27 -21.23 -31.20
CA LYS A 100 -4.97 -21.89 -31.45
C LYS A 100 -4.05 -21.35 -32.57
N GLU A 101 -4.34 -20.23 -33.22
CA GLU A 101 -3.61 -19.83 -34.45
C GLU A 101 -3.24 -18.34 -34.48
N GLY A 102 -2.08 -18.02 -35.06
CA GLY A 102 -1.69 -16.65 -35.43
C GLY A 102 -0.76 -15.90 -34.47
N TYR A 103 -0.14 -16.52 -33.45
CA TYR A 103 0.75 -15.80 -32.51
C TYR A 103 1.85 -15.00 -33.21
N ARG A 104 2.54 -15.61 -34.18
CA ARG A 104 3.62 -14.93 -34.94
C ARG A 104 3.09 -13.75 -35.74
N GLU A 105 1.96 -13.92 -36.41
CA GLU A 105 1.31 -12.90 -37.23
C GLU A 105 0.78 -11.75 -36.35
N GLU A 106 0.13 -12.07 -35.23
CA GLU A 106 -0.32 -11.12 -34.23
C GLU A 106 0.85 -10.40 -33.55
N ARG A 107 1.97 -11.08 -33.27
CA ARG A 107 3.21 -10.48 -32.78
C ARG A 107 3.80 -9.53 -33.82
N GLN A 108 3.89 -9.94 -35.09
CA GLN A 108 4.44 -9.12 -36.18
C GLN A 108 3.58 -7.91 -36.53
N LYS A 109 2.26 -7.96 -36.30
CA LYS A 109 1.39 -6.78 -36.34
C LYS A 109 1.70 -5.75 -35.25
N ARG A 110 2.34 -6.17 -34.15
CA ARG A 110 2.53 -5.37 -32.91
C ARG A 110 3.96 -4.93 -32.66
N PHE A 111 4.94 -5.74 -33.06
CA PHE A 111 6.36 -5.43 -32.98
C PHE A 111 7.01 -5.67 -34.34
N THR A 112 7.76 -4.67 -34.80
CA THR A 112 8.69 -4.87 -35.91
C THR A 112 9.73 -5.90 -35.52
N ASP A 113 10.30 -6.62 -36.50
CA ASP A 113 11.37 -7.58 -36.22
C ASP A 113 12.59 -6.92 -35.56
N LYS A 114 12.80 -5.62 -35.80
CA LYS A 114 13.83 -4.81 -35.13
C LYS A 114 13.55 -4.65 -33.63
N GLU A 115 12.30 -4.34 -33.25
CA GLU A 115 11.88 -4.22 -31.85
C GLU A 115 11.93 -5.58 -31.16
N TRP A 116 11.49 -6.64 -31.84
CA TRP A 116 11.60 -8.03 -31.34
C TRP A 116 13.05 -8.45 -31.11
N LEU A 117 13.96 -8.10 -32.01
CA LEU A 117 15.39 -8.39 -31.86
C LEU A 117 16.02 -7.59 -30.70
N ALA A 118 15.64 -6.31 -30.54
CA ALA A 118 16.06 -5.50 -29.40
C ALA A 118 15.57 -6.09 -28.06
N TRP A 119 14.33 -6.56 -28.04
CA TRP A 119 13.75 -7.28 -26.91
C TRP A 119 14.49 -8.60 -26.62
N SER A 120 14.79 -9.41 -27.64
CA SER A 120 15.54 -10.67 -27.51
C SER A 120 16.95 -10.46 -26.91
N LYS A 121 17.60 -9.33 -27.18
CA LYS A 121 18.88 -8.96 -26.55
C LYS A 121 18.74 -8.65 -25.05
N GLN A 122 17.70 -7.92 -24.65
CA GLN A 122 17.46 -7.61 -23.23
C GLN A 122 17.10 -8.85 -22.43
N ARG A 123 16.30 -9.73 -23.05
CA ARG A 123 15.94 -11.05 -22.56
C ARG A 123 17.19 -11.89 -22.24
N LYS A 124 18.15 -11.97 -23.17
CA LYS A 124 19.44 -12.66 -22.96
C LYS A 124 20.27 -12.06 -21.82
N LYS A 125 20.35 -10.73 -21.75
CA LYS A 125 21.09 -10.02 -20.69
C LYS A 125 20.54 -10.33 -19.30
N TYR A 126 19.22 -10.32 -19.14
CA TYR A 126 18.57 -10.63 -17.86
C TYR A 126 18.83 -12.07 -17.42
N LEU A 127 18.64 -13.05 -18.31
CA LEU A 127 18.88 -14.46 -17.98
C LEU A 127 20.33 -14.72 -17.59
N SER A 128 21.26 -14.09 -18.29
CA SER A 128 22.67 -14.18 -17.94
C SER A 128 22.93 -13.68 -16.52
N ALA A 129 22.23 -12.63 -16.07
CA ALA A 129 22.33 -12.12 -14.71
C ALA A 129 21.61 -13.01 -13.67
N GLN A 130 20.48 -13.64 -14.02
CA GLN A 130 19.74 -14.55 -13.12
C GLN A 130 20.46 -15.89 -12.91
N ILE A 131 21.11 -16.43 -13.95
CA ILE A 131 21.93 -17.64 -13.83
C ILE A 131 23.09 -17.43 -12.82
N GLN A 132 23.53 -16.19 -12.64
CA GLN A 132 24.56 -15.85 -11.64
C GLN A 132 24.02 -15.73 -10.20
N ILE A 133 22.69 -15.70 -10.00
CA ILE A 133 22.04 -15.64 -8.69
C ILE A 133 21.75 -17.08 -8.23
N ARG A 134 22.60 -17.58 -7.32
CA ARG A 134 22.68 -18.89 -6.63
C ARG A 134 21.54 -19.93 -6.83
N GLU A 135 21.98 -21.19 -6.86
CA GLU A 135 21.23 -22.45 -6.78
C GLU A 135 20.35 -22.64 -5.52
N SER A 136 20.31 -21.67 -4.58
CA SER A 136 19.66 -21.82 -3.27
C SER A 136 18.21 -21.33 -3.20
N ASP A 137 17.72 -20.65 -4.24
CA ASP A 137 16.31 -20.25 -4.30
C ASP A 137 15.50 -21.36 -4.99
N LEU A 138 14.70 -22.09 -4.20
CA LEU A 138 13.86 -23.21 -4.65
C LEU A 138 12.95 -22.83 -5.82
N TYR A 139 12.63 -21.54 -5.98
CA TYR A 139 11.82 -21.05 -7.10
C TYR A 139 12.59 -20.99 -8.43
N TYR A 140 13.90 -20.73 -8.39
CA TYR A 140 14.74 -20.58 -9.58
C TYR A 140 15.48 -21.87 -9.97
N TYR A 141 15.57 -22.83 -9.04
CA TYR A 141 16.26 -24.10 -9.23
C TYR A 141 15.75 -24.91 -10.44
N PRO A 142 14.43 -25.05 -10.69
CA PRO A 142 13.92 -25.78 -11.86
C PRO A 142 14.32 -25.13 -13.19
N ILE A 143 14.33 -23.79 -13.21
CA ILE A 143 14.65 -22.98 -14.40
C ILE A 143 16.13 -23.12 -14.77
N ILE A 144 17.01 -23.04 -13.77
CA ILE A 144 18.45 -23.15 -13.96
C ILE A 144 18.80 -24.56 -14.44
N ASN A 145 18.16 -25.61 -13.89
CA ASN A 145 18.36 -26.98 -14.34
C ASN A 145 17.88 -27.19 -15.78
N TYR A 146 16.69 -26.69 -16.12
CA TYR A 146 16.18 -26.73 -17.49
C TYR A 146 17.17 -26.11 -18.49
N ILE A 147 17.70 -24.90 -18.19
CA ILE A 147 18.69 -24.23 -19.05
C ILE A 147 19.97 -25.05 -19.19
N LYS A 148 20.43 -25.72 -18.12
CA LYS A 148 21.61 -26.59 -18.16
C LYS A 148 21.34 -27.84 -19.02
N GLU A 149 20.17 -28.47 -18.85
CA GLU A 149 19.77 -29.70 -19.53
C GLU A 149 19.64 -29.53 -21.04
N ILE A 150 19.08 -28.40 -21.50
CA ILE A 150 18.87 -28.13 -22.93
C ILE A 150 20.10 -27.51 -23.63
N GLY A 151 21.27 -27.55 -22.99
CA GLY A 151 22.53 -27.13 -23.63
C GLY A 151 22.82 -25.63 -23.55
N GLY A 152 22.34 -24.95 -22.51
CA GLY A 152 22.71 -23.58 -22.17
C GLY A 152 21.73 -22.52 -22.68
N LEU A 153 22.01 -21.28 -22.29
CA LEU A 153 21.06 -20.17 -22.42
C LEU A 153 20.65 -19.86 -23.87
N ASP A 154 21.58 -19.92 -24.81
CA ASP A 154 21.28 -19.62 -26.22
C ASP A 154 20.39 -20.69 -26.86
N THR A 155 20.55 -21.95 -26.45
CA THR A 155 19.68 -23.05 -26.88
C THR A 155 18.32 -22.94 -26.21
N ALA A 156 18.28 -22.66 -24.92
CA ALA A 156 17.05 -22.38 -24.18
C ALA A 156 16.21 -21.28 -24.84
N LEU A 157 16.83 -20.15 -25.20
CA LEU A 157 16.15 -19.05 -25.87
C LEU A 157 15.59 -19.42 -27.24
N LYS A 158 16.33 -20.23 -28.02
CA LYS A 158 15.86 -20.74 -29.31
C LYS A 158 14.71 -21.73 -29.13
N GLU A 159 14.81 -22.64 -28.18
CA GLU A 159 13.75 -23.59 -27.85
C GLU A 159 12.50 -22.88 -27.37
N MET A 160 12.63 -21.82 -26.57
CA MET A 160 11.52 -20.94 -26.21
C MET A 160 10.90 -20.28 -27.44
N ASP A 161 11.70 -19.73 -28.35
CA ASP A 161 11.19 -19.15 -29.60
C ASP A 161 10.45 -20.20 -30.44
N VAL A 162 10.95 -21.45 -30.49
CA VAL A 162 10.30 -22.60 -31.15
C VAL A 162 9.04 -23.06 -30.43
N MET A 163 9.02 -23.09 -29.09
CA MET A 163 7.85 -23.44 -28.28
C MET A 163 6.72 -22.43 -28.47
N LEU A 164 7.06 -21.15 -28.62
CA LEU A 164 6.11 -20.09 -28.97
C LEU A 164 5.60 -20.22 -30.40
N ASP A 165 6.49 -20.55 -31.35
CA ASP A 165 6.15 -20.71 -32.76
C ASP A 165 5.37 -22.02 -33.04
N GLY A 166 5.53 -23.05 -32.20
CA GLY A 166 5.09 -24.43 -32.47
C GLY A 166 4.22 -25.08 -31.39
N LEU A 167 3.83 -24.35 -30.33
CA LEU A 167 2.88 -24.82 -29.31
C LEU A 167 3.24 -26.16 -28.67
N ARG A 168 4.50 -26.32 -28.22
CA ARG A 168 5.04 -27.57 -27.66
C ARG A 168 5.36 -27.52 -26.16
N ALA A 169 4.82 -26.57 -25.40
CA ALA A 169 4.97 -26.63 -23.95
C ALA A 169 4.20 -27.84 -23.41
N GLN A 170 4.93 -28.86 -22.97
CA GLN A 170 4.38 -30.17 -22.60
C GLN A 170 4.06 -30.27 -21.10
N GLU A 171 4.68 -29.40 -20.26
CA GLU A 171 4.50 -29.44 -18.81
C GLU A 171 4.16 -28.08 -18.17
N GLU A 172 3.48 -28.12 -17.01
CA GLU A 172 3.11 -26.94 -16.21
C GLU A 172 4.34 -26.10 -15.78
N THR A 173 5.51 -26.74 -15.65
CA THR A 173 6.81 -26.14 -15.35
C THR A 173 7.34 -25.28 -16.50
N ASP A 174 7.21 -25.75 -17.75
CA ASP A 174 7.56 -24.98 -18.96
C ASP A 174 6.73 -23.69 -19.02
N PHE A 175 5.43 -23.78 -18.71
CA PHE A 175 4.52 -22.64 -18.71
C PHE A 175 4.80 -21.65 -17.59
N LYS A 176 5.07 -22.11 -16.36
CA LYS A 176 5.47 -21.21 -15.24
C LYS A 176 6.77 -20.50 -15.53
N PHE A 177 7.74 -21.21 -16.12
CA PHE A 177 9.00 -20.62 -16.56
C PHE A 177 8.76 -19.55 -17.61
N ILE A 178 8.01 -19.87 -18.67
CA ILE A 178 7.64 -18.95 -19.75
C ILE A 178 6.91 -17.72 -19.20
N SER A 179 5.83 -17.88 -18.44
CA SER A 179 5.01 -16.78 -17.93
C SER A 179 5.80 -15.80 -17.05
N TRP A 180 6.49 -16.32 -16.03
CA TRP A 180 7.33 -15.51 -15.14
C TRP A 180 8.43 -14.76 -15.92
N PHE A 181 9.03 -15.46 -16.87
CA PHE A 181 10.09 -14.93 -17.72
C PHE A 181 9.60 -13.78 -18.61
N TYR A 182 8.44 -13.94 -19.24
CA TYR A 182 7.81 -12.90 -20.05
C TYR A 182 7.51 -11.66 -19.22
N GLU A 183 6.97 -11.83 -18.02
CA GLU A 183 6.64 -10.72 -17.13
C GLU A 183 7.89 -9.90 -16.76
N LYS A 184 9.00 -10.57 -16.37
CA LYS A 184 10.24 -9.90 -15.96
C LYS A 184 11.02 -9.30 -17.13
N ALA A 185 11.14 -10.01 -18.25
CA ALA A 185 11.81 -9.50 -19.44
C ALA A 185 11.05 -8.29 -20.01
N LEU A 186 9.72 -8.33 -20.00
CA LEU A 186 8.87 -7.23 -20.41
C LEU A 186 9.02 -6.00 -19.53
N PHE A 187 9.06 -6.18 -18.21
CA PHE A 187 9.30 -5.09 -17.29
C PHE A 187 10.59 -4.33 -17.63
N ASN A 188 11.67 -5.07 -17.95
CA ASN A 188 12.96 -4.48 -18.33
C ASN A 188 12.92 -3.80 -19.71
N TYR A 189 12.29 -4.42 -20.71
CA TYR A 189 12.12 -3.79 -22.02
C TYR A 189 11.30 -2.51 -21.93
N ALA A 190 10.17 -2.55 -21.22
CA ALA A 190 9.34 -1.37 -20.98
C ALA A 190 10.15 -0.27 -20.30
N LYS A 191 10.97 -0.61 -19.30
CA LYS A 191 11.87 0.34 -18.63
C LYS A 191 12.85 1.00 -19.60
N ASP A 192 13.50 0.23 -20.46
CA ASP A 192 14.45 0.76 -21.44
C ASP A 192 13.76 1.60 -22.53
N GLU A 193 12.60 1.17 -23.00
CA GLU A 193 11.81 1.90 -23.99
C GLU A 193 11.27 3.22 -23.43
N ILE A 194 10.83 3.23 -22.17
CA ILE A 194 10.48 4.45 -21.43
C ILE A 194 11.69 5.37 -21.36
N LYS A 195 12.86 4.85 -20.98
CA LYS A 195 14.09 5.66 -20.90
C LYS A 195 14.50 6.22 -22.27
N ARG A 196 14.30 5.46 -23.34
CA ARG A 196 14.57 5.91 -24.72
C ARG A 196 13.62 7.02 -25.16
N ARG A 197 12.32 6.89 -24.88
CA ARG A 197 11.29 7.88 -25.26
C ARG A 197 11.28 9.11 -24.36
N TYR A 198 11.64 8.94 -23.09
CA TYR A 198 11.62 9.97 -22.06
C TYR A 198 12.96 10.01 -21.32
N PRO A 199 14.05 10.45 -21.97
CA PRO A 199 15.40 10.44 -21.37
C PRO A 199 15.51 11.30 -20.11
N ASP A 200 14.70 12.36 -20.02
CA ASP A 200 14.67 13.27 -18.88
C ASP A 200 13.68 12.85 -17.78
N TYR A 201 12.90 11.78 -18.00
CA TYR A 201 12.01 11.27 -16.97
C TYR A 201 12.79 10.52 -15.90
N LYS A 202 12.58 10.91 -14.65
CA LYS A 202 13.04 10.17 -13.48
C LYS A 202 11.83 9.74 -12.66
N GLU A 203 11.85 8.49 -12.19
CA GLU A 203 10.89 8.06 -11.17
C GLU A 203 11.06 8.90 -9.90
N VAL A 204 10.01 9.01 -9.10
CA VAL A 204 10.01 9.91 -7.92
C VAL A 204 11.14 9.56 -6.96
N ASP A 205 11.41 8.27 -6.75
CA ASP A 205 12.49 7.81 -5.85
C ASP A 205 13.88 8.08 -6.39
N GLU A 206 14.04 8.21 -7.71
CA GLU A 206 15.32 8.59 -8.34
C GLU A 206 15.50 10.11 -8.32
N ALA A 207 14.43 10.87 -8.55
CA ALA A 207 14.46 12.32 -8.56
C ALA A 207 14.61 12.91 -7.16
N ILE A 208 13.87 12.36 -6.19
CA ILE A 208 13.81 12.83 -4.80
C ILE A 208 13.85 11.61 -3.87
N PRO A 209 15.05 11.05 -3.60
CA PRO A 209 15.20 9.84 -2.80
C PRO A 209 14.66 10.02 -1.38
N GLN A 210 14.06 8.96 -0.83
CA GLN A 210 13.59 8.91 0.57
C GLN A 210 14.76 8.71 1.56
N THR A 211 15.77 9.56 1.48
CA THR A 211 17.00 9.48 2.30
C THR A 211 17.11 10.73 3.15
N LEU A 212 17.37 10.53 4.45
CA LEU A 212 17.63 11.58 5.43
C LEU A 212 19.05 12.14 5.32
N SER A 213 19.30 13.27 5.96
CA SER A 213 20.59 13.95 6.02
C SER A 213 21.71 13.11 6.66
N ASN A 214 21.35 12.08 7.43
CA ASN A 214 22.30 11.09 7.98
C ASN A 214 22.58 9.90 7.04
N GLY A 215 22.06 9.92 5.81
CA GLY A 215 22.24 8.85 4.82
C GLY A 215 21.27 7.66 4.97
N CYS A 216 20.39 7.67 5.98
CA CYS A 216 19.48 6.56 6.22
C CYS A 216 18.15 6.73 5.46
N ARG A 217 17.57 5.60 5.05
CA ARG A 217 16.28 5.61 4.33
C ARG A 217 15.12 5.75 5.31
N TYR A 218 14.16 6.62 5.01
CA TYR A 218 12.95 6.79 5.83
C TYR A 218 11.72 6.17 5.17
N TYR A 219 10.74 5.83 6.01
CA TYR A 219 9.50 5.18 5.64
C TYR A 219 8.34 5.86 6.37
N ILE A 220 7.26 6.13 5.63
CA ILE A 220 6.04 6.78 6.13
C ILE A 220 4.82 5.88 5.89
N ASN A 221 3.83 5.92 6.78
CA ASN A 221 2.53 5.26 6.61
C ASN A 221 2.59 3.73 6.39
N GLU A 222 3.69 3.06 6.72
CA GLU A 222 3.76 1.59 6.67
C GLU A 222 3.06 0.92 7.87
N GLY A 223 2.69 1.70 8.89
CA GLY A 223 1.62 1.37 9.84
C GLY A 223 1.79 0.06 10.58
N PHE A 224 2.97 -0.23 11.11
CA PHE A 224 3.17 -1.43 11.91
C PHE A 224 2.57 -1.24 13.30
N VAL A 225 1.74 -2.20 13.72
CA VAL A 225 1.28 -2.30 15.11
C VAL A 225 2.50 -2.41 16.00
N PHE A 226 2.57 -1.56 17.02
CA PHE A 226 3.67 -1.59 17.97
C PHE A 226 3.71 -2.94 18.68
N LYS A 227 4.80 -3.70 18.51
CA LYS A 227 5.03 -4.96 19.22
C LYS A 227 6.15 -4.76 20.21
N LYS A 228 5.95 -5.23 21.45
CA LYS A 228 6.96 -5.18 22.51
C LYS A 228 8.24 -5.86 22.04
N LYS A 229 9.34 -5.11 22.04
CA LYS A 229 10.67 -5.62 21.69
C LYS A 229 11.74 -4.90 22.52
N PRO A 230 12.87 -5.55 22.84
CA PRO A 230 13.95 -4.93 23.61
C PRO A 230 14.45 -3.61 23.00
N GLU A 231 14.56 -3.55 21.67
CA GLU A 231 15.00 -2.35 20.95
C GLU A 231 14.05 -1.15 21.08
N TYR A 232 12.82 -1.35 21.55
CA TYR A 232 11.82 -0.31 21.73
C TYR A 232 11.60 0.13 23.18
N ALA A 233 12.35 -0.43 24.14
CA ALA A 233 12.19 -0.14 25.56
C ALA A 233 12.29 1.37 25.88
N TYR A 234 13.20 2.08 25.22
CA TYR A 234 13.31 3.54 25.35
C TYR A 234 11.99 4.26 25.03
N TYR A 235 11.34 3.90 23.93
CA TYR A 235 10.09 4.52 23.51
C TYR A 235 8.95 4.15 24.47
N GLU A 236 8.85 2.89 24.90
CA GLU A 236 7.83 2.47 25.88
C GLU A 236 7.95 3.25 27.20
N ASN A 237 9.18 3.45 27.69
CA ASN A 237 9.42 4.20 28.92
C ASN A 237 8.97 5.65 28.77
N LYS A 238 9.32 6.33 27.67
CA LYS A 238 8.86 7.69 27.40
C LYS A 238 7.34 7.82 27.31
N PHE A 239 6.67 6.82 26.75
CA PHE A 239 5.20 6.78 26.75
C PHE A 239 4.62 6.59 28.16
N ARG A 240 5.17 5.68 28.95
CA ARG A 240 4.73 5.45 30.35
C ARG A 240 4.94 6.69 31.22
N GLU A 241 6.07 7.37 31.06
CA GLU A 241 6.40 8.62 31.76
C GLU A 241 5.39 9.72 31.44
N TYR A 242 5.02 9.88 30.17
CA TYR A 242 4.13 10.96 29.74
C TYR A 242 2.63 10.67 29.91
N LEU A 243 2.20 9.46 29.55
CA LEU A 243 0.79 9.07 29.53
C LEU A 243 0.29 8.55 30.90
N GLY A 244 1.23 8.17 31.77
CA GLY A 244 0.99 7.38 32.96
C GLY A 244 0.98 5.88 32.63
N ALA A 245 1.65 5.08 33.46
CA ALA A 245 1.84 3.65 33.22
C ALA A 245 0.51 2.89 33.04
N GLU A 246 -0.50 3.19 33.86
CA GLU A 246 -1.81 2.54 33.80
C GLU A 246 -2.54 2.84 32.47
N ASN A 247 -2.62 4.11 32.09
CA ASN A 247 -3.25 4.52 30.82
C ASN A 247 -2.50 3.92 29.63
N TYR A 248 -1.17 3.94 29.66
CA TYR A 248 -0.37 3.36 28.59
C TYR A 248 -0.63 1.86 28.45
N ASP A 249 -0.44 1.09 29.51
CA ASP A 249 -0.45 -0.38 29.45
C ASP A 249 -1.84 -0.94 29.15
N ASN A 250 -2.89 -0.34 29.71
CA ASN A 250 -4.24 -0.91 29.65
C ASN A 250 -5.11 -0.30 28.56
N ILE A 251 -4.86 0.96 28.16
CA ILE A 251 -5.80 1.73 27.32
C ILE A 251 -5.18 2.12 26.00
N LEU A 252 -3.98 2.72 25.99
CA LEU A 252 -3.44 3.39 24.80
C LEU A 252 -2.52 2.49 23.96
N LYS A 253 -1.77 1.58 24.59
CA LYS A 253 -0.83 0.67 23.91
C LYS A 253 -1.46 -0.15 22.78
N PRO A 254 -2.69 -0.70 22.89
CA PRO A 254 -3.33 -1.40 21.78
C PRO A 254 -3.54 -0.55 20.51
N PHE A 255 -3.59 0.77 20.66
CA PHE A 255 -3.83 1.73 19.58
C PHE A 255 -2.56 2.43 19.08
N LEU A 256 -1.40 2.12 19.68
CA LEU A 256 -0.11 2.68 19.32
C LEU A 256 0.42 2.01 18.04
N ARG A 257 0.78 2.83 17.05
CA ARG A 257 1.38 2.40 15.79
C ARG A 257 2.65 3.18 15.50
N ILE A 258 3.60 2.56 14.83
CA ILE A 258 4.76 3.25 14.29
C ILE A 258 4.33 3.82 12.93
N ASP A 259 4.28 5.14 12.83
CA ASP A 259 3.81 5.85 11.63
C ASP A 259 4.98 6.26 10.74
N ILE A 260 6.10 6.63 11.35
CA ILE A 260 7.33 7.03 10.65
C ILE A 260 8.52 6.36 11.34
N TYR A 261 9.38 5.75 10.54
CA TYR A 261 10.66 5.20 10.99
C TYR A 261 11.72 5.40 9.91
N TYR A 262 12.98 5.25 10.30
CA TYR A 262 14.09 5.18 9.35
C TYR A 262 14.95 3.96 9.63
N GLU A 263 15.62 3.48 8.59
CA GLU A 263 16.48 2.31 8.66
C GLU A 263 17.93 2.72 8.41
N CYS A 264 18.78 2.47 9.41
CA CYS A 264 20.22 2.65 9.34
C CYS A 264 20.90 1.31 9.61
N ASN A 265 21.80 0.88 8.73
CA ASN A 265 22.59 -0.35 8.91
C ASN A 265 21.72 -1.59 9.25
N GLY A 266 20.57 -1.74 8.60
CA GLY A 266 19.61 -2.84 8.82
C GLY A 266 18.78 -2.72 10.11
N LYS A 267 18.94 -1.66 10.91
CA LYS A 267 18.16 -1.42 12.13
C LYS A 267 17.05 -0.42 11.87
N LYS A 268 15.81 -0.81 12.17
CA LYS A 268 14.63 0.07 12.14
C LYS A 268 14.55 0.92 13.40
N ILE A 269 14.53 2.23 13.23
CA ILE A 269 14.51 3.21 14.31
C ILE A 269 13.21 4.02 14.21
N PRO A 270 12.26 3.84 15.13
CA PRO A 270 11.05 4.63 15.17
C PRO A 270 11.34 6.11 15.36
N LEU A 271 10.64 6.95 14.59
CA LEU A 271 10.76 8.40 14.63
C LEU A 271 9.46 9.05 15.08
N ALA A 272 8.32 8.57 14.57
CA ALA A 272 7.02 9.03 15.00
C ALA A 272 6.03 7.88 15.22
N PHE A 273 5.23 7.99 16.27
CA PHE A 273 4.19 7.03 16.63
C PHE A 273 2.83 7.71 16.61
N PHE A 274 1.84 7.01 16.08
CA PHE A 274 0.46 7.47 16.10
C PHE A 274 -0.34 6.71 17.14
N ILE A 275 -1.05 7.44 18.01
CA ILE A 275 -2.06 6.88 18.90
C ILE A 275 -3.43 7.30 18.36
N GLY A 276 -4.16 6.31 17.83
CA GLY A 276 -5.49 6.52 17.24
C GLY A 276 -6.53 5.63 17.89
N LEU A 277 -7.27 6.19 18.84
CA LEU A 277 -8.40 5.52 19.48
C LEU A 277 -9.57 5.38 18.52
N GLN A 278 -10.36 4.32 18.70
CA GLN A 278 -11.51 4.01 17.86
C GLN A 278 -12.65 3.47 18.72
N TYR A 279 -13.89 3.67 18.27
CA TYR A 279 -15.07 3.04 18.86
C TYR A 279 -15.99 2.54 17.74
N ILE A 280 -16.91 1.64 18.09
CA ILE A 280 -17.81 1.00 17.12
C ILE A 280 -19.09 1.83 17.01
N MET A 281 -19.49 2.12 15.78
CA MET A 281 -20.82 2.62 15.44
C MET A 281 -21.65 1.46 14.91
N VAL A 282 -22.93 1.49 15.24
CA VAL A 282 -23.95 0.56 14.76
C VAL A 282 -24.93 1.33 13.91
N LYS A 283 -25.22 0.81 12.72
CA LYS A 283 -26.33 1.24 11.89
C LYS A 283 -27.30 0.08 11.73
N TYR A 284 -28.60 0.36 11.90
CA TYR A 284 -29.66 -0.61 11.67
C TYR A 284 -30.28 -0.36 10.30
N GLY A 285 -30.60 -1.45 9.59
CA GLY A 285 -31.06 -1.42 8.20
C GLY A 285 -30.84 -2.77 7.51
N LEU A 286 -31.31 -2.91 6.28
CA LEU A 286 -31.02 -4.11 5.48
C LEU A 286 -29.67 -3.93 4.77
N PHE A 287 -28.67 -4.68 5.21
CA PHE A 287 -27.34 -4.72 4.63
C PHE A 287 -27.07 -6.11 4.06
N GLY A 288 -26.24 -6.22 3.03
CA GLY A 288 -25.88 -7.52 2.45
C GLY A 288 -25.59 -7.42 0.97
N ASP A 289 -24.93 -8.44 0.45
CA ASP A 289 -24.77 -8.70 -0.98
C ASP A 289 -25.13 -10.17 -1.24
N GLU A 290 -25.39 -10.51 -2.50
CA GLU A 290 -25.88 -11.84 -2.92
C GLU A 290 -24.93 -13.00 -2.53
N GLY A 291 -23.68 -12.72 -2.15
CA GLY A 291 -22.68 -13.71 -1.75
C GLY A 291 -22.42 -13.83 -0.23
N ARG A 292 -22.88 -12.87 0.58
CA ARG A 292 -22.62 -12.81 2.04
C ARG A 292 -23.87 -12.91 2.91
N GLY A 293 -25.05 -12.98 2.29
CA GLY A 293 -26.34 -12.96 2.98
C GLY A 293 -26.74 -11.55 3.42
N PHE A 294 -27.87 -11.44 4.10
CA PHE A 294 -28.38 -10.17 4.62
C PHE A 294 -28.20 -10.07 6.15
N SER A 295 -27.97 -8.85 6.63
CA SER A 295 -27.87 -8.49 8.04
C SER A 295 -28.77 -7.28 8.32
N ILE A 296 -29.40 -7.28 9.50
CA ILE A 296 -30.23 -6.16 9.99
C ILE A 296 -29.37 -5.09 10.69
N LYS A 297 -28.08 -5.40 10.90
CA LYS A 297 -27.12 -4.58 11.65
C LYS A 297 -25.80 -4.49 10.87
N GLN A 298 -25.26 -3.28 10.77
CA GLN A 298 -23.89 -3.06 10.30
C GLN A 298 -23.08 -2.39 11.41
N GLU A 299 -21.97 -3.01 11.79
CA GLU A 299 -20.98 -2.44 12.69
C GLU A 299 -19.80 -1.90 11.89
N TYR A 300 -19.29 -0.75 12.30
CA TYR A 300 -18.08 -0.17 11.70
C TYR A 300 -17.31 0.65 12.72
N PHE A 301 -15.98 0.65 12.60
CA PHE A 301 -15.11 1.45 13.46
C PHE A 301 -15.08 2.91 13.03
N VAL A 302 -15.16 3.81 14.00
CA VAL A 302 -14.96 5.25 13.82
C VAL A 302 -13.77 5.70 14.67
N SER A 303 -12.95 6.59 14.12
CA SER A 303 -11.84 7.18 14.88
C SER A 303 -12.38 8.15 15.92
N ALA A 304 -11.87 8.05 17.14
CA ALA A 304 -12.19 8.97 18.22
C ALA A 304 -11.36 10.26 18.11
N GLY A 305 -11.92 11.38 18.56
CA GLY A 305 -11.30 12.70 18.49
C GLY A 305 -11.25 13.30 17.09
N THR A 306 -10.64 14.48 16.95
CA THR A 306 -10.59 15.20 15.66
C THR A 306 -9.25 15.01 14.93
N SER A 307 -9.30 14.43 13.72
CA SER A 307 -8.21 14.25 12.73
C SER A 307 -6.88 13.65 13.21
N ARG A 308 -6.41 12.64 12.48
CA ARG A 308 -5.17 11.86 12.71
C ARG A 308 -3.90 12.70 12.96
N TYR A 309 -3.82 13.95 12.51
CA TYR A 309 -2.58 14.76 12.56
C TYR A 309 -2.73 16.18 13.11
N LYS A 310 -3.90 16.57 13.64
CA LYS A 310 -4.08 17.93 14.18
C LYS A 310 -3.24 18.18 15.44
N THR A 311 -3.09 17.15 16.26
CA THR A 311 -2.32 17.19 17.50
C THR A 311 -1.01 16.44 17.31
N ARG A 312 0.09 17.10 17.71
CA ARG A 312 1.42 16.51 17.70
C ARG A 312 2.10 16.70 19.04
N PHE A 313 2.89 15.72 19.43
CA PHE A 313 3.65 15.74 20.67
C PHE A 313 5.13 15.64 20.30
N PHE A 314 5.90 16.71 20.52
CA PHE A 314 7.33 16.68 20.26
C PHE A 314 8.06 16.34 21.54
N LEU A 315 9.02 15.40 21.45
CA LEU A 315 9.96 15.16 22.53
C LEU A 315 10.99 16.30 22.54
N ILE A 316 10.93 17.14 23.57
CA ILE A 316 11.81 18.30 23.81
C ILE A 316 12.31 18.19 25.25
N ASP A 317 13.62 18.26 25.44
CA ASP A 317 14.26 18.13 26.77
C ASP A 317 13.72 16.94 27.58
N ASP A 318 13.70 15.78 26.91
CA ASP A 318 13.24 14.50 27.45
C ASP A 318 11.74 14.40 27.83
N LYS A 319 10.93 15.41 27.50
CA LYS A 319 9.49 15.46 27.79
C LYS A 319 8.67 15.70 26.53
N PHE A 320 7.48 15.12 26.47
CA PHE A 320 6.55 15.41 25.37
C PHE A 320 5.82 16.73 25.61
N VAL A 321 5.90 17.61 24.63
CA VAL A 321 5.19 18.89 24.61
C VAL A 321 4.13 18.84 23.51
N LYS A 322 2.90 19.22 23.83
CA LYS A 322 1.74 19.18 22.93
C LYS A 322 1.71 20.42 22.03
N PHE A 323 1.45 20.22 20.76
CA PHE A 323 1.31 21.26 19.74
C PHE A 323 0.05 21.01 18.92
N HIS A 324 -0.58 22.10 18.50
CA HIS A 324 -1.69 22.09 17.55
C HIS A 324 -1.27 22.72 16.22
N GLU A 325 -1.71 22.11 15.12
CA GLU A 325 -1.56 22.70 13.79
C GLU A 325 -2.69 23.70 13.52
N ILE A 326 -2.33 24.98 13.33
CA ILE A 326 -3.24 26.05 12.94
C ILE A 326 -2.69 26.66 11.65
N ASN A 327 -3.47 26.58 10.56
CA ASN A 327 -3.08 27.11 9.24
C ASN A 327 -1.70 26.63 8.72
N GLY A 328 -1.26 25.43 9.11
CA GLY A 328 0.04 24.87 8.73
C GLY A 328 1.20 25.23 9.68
N GLU A 329 0.94 26.07 10.70
CA GLU A 329 1.90 26.39 11.76
C GLU A 329 1.64 25.57 13.01
N TYR A 330 2.71 25.27 13.75
CA TYR A 330 2.67 24.42 14.93
C TYR A 330 2.78 25.30 16.16
N ILE A 331 1.66 25.47 16.86
CA ILE A 331 1.57 26.33 18.04
C ILE A 331 1.56 25.44 19.27
N GLU A 332 2.45 25.75 20.23
CA GLU A 332 2.52 25.03 21.50
C GLU A 332 1.22 25.22 22.28
N SER A 333 0.67 24.11 22.76
CA SER A 333 -0.48 24.15 23.67
C SER A 333 0.02 24.64 25.02
N LYS A 334 -0.31 25.88 25.38
CA LYS A 334 -0.24 26.28 26.79
C LYS A 334 -1.26 25.43 27.54
N GLU A 335 -0.82 24.58 28.46
CA GLU A 335 -1.74 23.97 29.40
C GLU A 335 -2.52 25.10 30.08
N PRO A 336 -3.84 24.99 30.27
CA PRO A 336 -4.52 25.92 31.17
C PRO A 336 -3.79 25.83 32.51
N GLU A 337 -3.32 26.97 33.03
CA GLU A 337 -2.92 27.05 34.43
C GLU A 337 -4.05 26.43 35.23
N ASN A 338 -3.75 25.37 35.97
CA ASN A 338 -4.69 24.78 36.89
C ASN A 338 -5.04 25.87 37.90
N ASP A 339 -6.15 26.57 37.69
CA ASP A 339 -6.81 27.33 38.75
C ASP A 339 -7.11 26.33 39.87
N LYS A 340 -6.43 26.55 40.99
CA LYS A 340 -6.48 25.76 42.21
C LYS A 340 -7.86 25.73 42.84
#